data_AF-A0AAD4CD26-F1
#
_entry.id   AF-A0AAD4CD26-F1
#
_cell.length_a   1.000
_cell.length_b   1.000
_cell.length_c   1.000
_cell.angle_alpha   90.00
_cell.angle_beta   90.00
_cell.angle_gamma   90.00
#
_symmetry.space_group_name_H-M   'P 1'
#
loop_
_entity.id
_entity.type
_entity.pdbx_description
1 polymer ?
#
loop_
_entity_poly.entity_id
_entity_poly.type
_entity_poly.pdbx_seq_one_letter_code
_entity_poly.pdbx_strand_id
1 'polypeptide(L)'
;MIRERVRSFSIRPDAQEDFDAHTQTQMQDFVWTGGCRSWFKPSPNGKVSALYPGSSLHYMQTLSENRWEDYIWEYNGRTRFEYWGHGLSWIEEPGADALGLQERDSLLTASSVPRADSDFSFYLWECPPLPGDEQVVTQDGEEARELGLWDWGKKLLGLGGLL
;
A
#
# COMPACT_ATOMS: atom_id res chain seq x y z
N MET A 1 2.01 -19.30 -4.92
CA MET A 1 3.40 -19.69 -5.30
C MET A 1 3.83 -21.05 -4.72
N ILE A 2 3.91 -21.23 -3.39
CA ILE A 2 4.37 -22.50 -2.78
C ILE A 2 3.49 -23.69 -3.20
N ARG A 3 2.16 -23.50 -3.17
CA ARG A 3 1.18 -24.52 -3.55
C ARG A 3 1.38 -25.04 -4.98
N GLU A 4 1.64 -24.16 -5.93
CA GLU A 4 1.84 -24.48 -7.36
C GLU A 4 3.25 -24.98 -7.69
N ARG A 5 4.14 -25.08 -6.69
CA ARG A 5 5.56 -25.48 -6.85
C ARG A 5 6.33 -24.61 -7.85
N VAL A 6 5.99 -23.32 -7.90
CA VAL A 6 6.75 -22.31 -8.63
C VAL A 6 8.14 -22.19 -8.02
N ARG A 7 9.17 -22.29 -8.85
CA ARG A 7 10.58 -22.09 -8.47
C ARG A 7 10.93 -20.61 -8.40
N SER A 8 10.56 -19.91 -9.46
CA SER A 8 10.92 -18.51 -9.71
C SER A 8 9.93 -17.94 -10.72
N PHE A 9 9.73 -16.64 -10.64
CA PHE A 9 9.08 -15.87 -11.70
C PHE A 9 9.97 -14.68 -12.01
N SER A 10 10.02 -14.28 -13.27
CA SER A 10 10.77 -13.12 -13.74
C SER A 10 9.90 -12.31 -14.68
N ILE A 11 10.12 -11.00 -14.74
CA ILE A 11 9.39 -10.13 -15.67
C ILE A 11 9.96 -10.39 -17.07
N ARG A 12 9.10 -10.45 -18.08
CA ARG A 12 9.55 -10.58 -19.46
C ARG A 12 10.29 -9.30 -19.89
N PRO A 13 11.43 -9.40 -20.60
CA PRO A 13 12.17 -8.23 -21.04
C PRO A 13 11.37 -7.27 -21.92
N ASP A 14 10.51 -7.80 -22.80
CA ASP A 14 9.64 -7.00 -23.68
C ASP A 14 8.63 -6.19 -22.88
N ALA A 15 7.95 -6.79 -21.91
CA ALA A 15 7.02 -6.09 -21.02
C ALA A 15 7.72 -4.98 -20.21
N GLN A 16 8.96 -5.24 -19.76
CA GLN A 16 9.75 -4.25 -19.04
C GLN A 16 10.14 -3.05 -19.92
N GLU A 17 10.55 -3.32 -21.17
CA GLU A 17 10.89 -2.26 -22.14
C GLU A 17 9.68 -1.41 -22.51
N ASP A 18 8.53 -2.05 -22.78
CA ASP A 18 7.28 -1.35 -23.08
C ASP A 18 6.82 -0.48 -21.90
N PHE A 19 6.95 -0.99 -20.66
CA PHE A 19 6.62 -0.23 -19.46
C PHE A 19 7.55 0.98 -19.25
N ASP A 20 8.87 0.82 -19.43
CA ASP A 20 9.82 1.94 -19.32
C ASP A 20 9.53 2.99 -20.41
N ALA A 21 9.32 2.57 -21.65
CA ALA A 21 8.99 3.48 -22.76
C ALA A 21 7.69 4.26 -22.51
N HIS A 22 6.63 3.58 -22.07
CA HIS A 22 5.37 4.23 -21.72
C HIS A 22 5.56 5.21 -20.55
N THR A 23 6.23 4.79 -19.48
CA THR A 23 6.49 5.61 -18.29
C THR A 23 7.28 6.85 -18.65
N GLN A 24 8.39 6.73 -19.39
CA GLN A 24 9.23 7.87 -19.75
C GLN A 24 8.51 8.86 -20.67
N THR A 25 7.58 8.38 -21.51
CA THR A 25 6.74 9.24 -22.35
C THR A 25 5.78 10.06 -21.50
N GLN A 26 5.05 9.41 -20.58
CA GLN A 26 4.10 10.08 -19.67
C GLN A 26 4.80 11.06 -18.72
N MET A 27 6.00 10.71 -18.25
CA MET A 27 6.76 11.55 -17.31
C MET A 27 7.13 12.92 -17.91
N GLN A 28 7.20 13.08 -19.24
CA GLN A 28 7.48 14.37 -19.89
C GLN A 28 6.46 15.45 -19.52
N ASP A 29 5.21 15.07 -19.29
CA ASP A 29 4.13 15.98 -18.97
C ASP A 29 4.07 16.33 -17.47
N PHE A 30 4.92 15.72 -16.63
CA PHE A 30 4.94 15.95 -15.19
C PHE A 30 6.02 16.93 -14.76
N VAL A 31 5.82 17.56 -13.60
CA VAL A 31 6.74 18.56 -13.02
C VAL A 31 8.16 18.02 -12.76
N TRP A 32 8.33 16.70 -12.75
CA TRP A 32 9.56 16.00 -12.41
C TRP A 32 10.65 16.09 -13.49
N THR A 33 10.33 16.55 -14.70
CA THR A 33 11.28 16.65 -15.82
C THR A 33 12.01 17.99 -15.91
N GLY A 34 11.62 19.00 -15.14
CA GLY A 34 12.30 20.32 -15.11
C GLY A 34 13.78 20.24 -14.69
N GLY A 35 14.59 21.25 -14.96
CA GLY A 35 16.07 21.22 -14.86
C GLY A 35 16.70 20.98 -13.46
N CYS A 36 15.91 20.67 -12.43
CA CYS A 36 16.41 20.36 -11.09
C CYS A 36 16.91 18.91 -10.97
N ARG A 37 17.98 18.73 -10.21
CA ARG A 37 18.45 17.42 -9.76
C ARG A 37 17.68 16.99 -8.51
N SER A 38 17.26 15.74 -8.47
CA SER A 38 16.59 15.15 -7.31
C SER A 38 16.99 13.69 -7.12
N TRP A 39 16.52 13.06 -6.05
CA TRP A 39 16.72 11.61 -5.87
C TRP A 39 15.98 10.80 -6.95
N PHE A 40 14.82 11.26 -7.41
CA PHE A 40 14.04 10.64 -8.48
C PHE A 40 14.67 10.83 -9.87
N LYS A 41 15.45 11.90 -10.04
CA LYS A 41 16.13 12.27 -11.29
C LYS A 41 17.58 12.68 -11.01
N PRO A 42 18.55 11.73 -11.08
CA PRO A 42 19.93 11.96 -10.63
C PRO A 42 20.70 13.06 -11.38
N SER A 43 20.27 13.40 -12.60
CA SER A 43 20.87 14.42 -13.46
C SER A 43 19.79 15.38 -13.97
N PRO A 44 20.08 16.68 -14.18
CA PRO A 44 19.14 17.65 -14.77
C PRO A 44 18.50 17.19 -16.08
N ASN A 45 19.23 16.44 -16.91
CA ASN A 45 18.75 15.86 -18.17
C ASN A 45 18.59 14.33 -18.09
N GLY A 46 18.54 13.77 -16.88
CA GLY A 46 18.42 12.33 -16.65
C GLY A 46 16.98 11.83 -16.76
N LYS A 47 16.82 10.50 -16.79
CA LYS A 47 15.49 9.87 -16.70
C LYS A 47 14.94 9.91 -15.29
N VAL A 48 13.61 10.01 -15.16
CA VAL A 48 12.91 9.84 -13.89
C VAL A 48 12.73 8.34 -13.67
N SER A 49 13.37 7.77 -12.63
CA SER A 49 13.46 6.31 -12.49
C SER A 49 12.65 5.72 -11.33
N ALA A 50 12.14 6.55 -10.43
CA ALA A 50 11.63 6.08 -9.15
C ALA A 50 10.14 6.36 -8.92
N LEU A 51 9.46 7.02 -9.86
CA LEU A 51 8.05 7.38 -9.73
C LEU A 51 7.18 6.55 -10.68
N TYR A 52 5.98 6.21 -10.22
CA TYR A 52 4.94 5.60 -11.05
C TYR A 52 4.25 6.66 -11.91
N PRO A 53 3.96 6.40 -13.20
CA PRO A 53 3.29 7.36 -14.08
C PRO A 53 1.76 7.40 -13.82
N GLY A 54 1.34 7.90 -12.65
CA GLY A 54 -0.08 8.01 -12.33
C GLY A 54 -0.38 8.30 -10.87
N SER A 55 -1.67 8.29 -10.53
CA SER A 55 -2.13 8.45 -9.14
C SER A 55 -1.95 7.15 -8.34
N SER A 56 -1.90 7.27 -7.02
CA SER A 56 -1.83 6.10 -6.12
C SER A 56 -3.04 5.17 -6.26
N LEU A 57 -4.23 5.71 -6.56
CA LEU A 57 -5.43 4.90 -6.83
C LEU A 57 -5.25 4.05 -8.10
N HIS A 58 -4.74 4.67 -9.17
CA HIS A 58 -4.45 3.97 -10.42
C HIS A 58 -3.42 2.86 -10.20
N TYR A 59 -2.37 3.13 -9.42
CA TYR A 59 -1.38 2.13 -9.04
C TYR A 59 -2.00 0.94 -8.30
N MET A 60 -2.83 1.20 -7.27
CA MET A 60 -3.49 0.13 -6.52
C MET A 60 -4.43 -0.70 -7.39
N GLN A 61 -5.18 -0.08 -8.30
CA GLN A 61 -6.02 -0.81 -9.25
C GLN A 61 -5.18 -1.66 -10.21
N THR A 62 -4.09 -1.11 -10.74
CA THR A 62 -3.20 -1.85 -11.66
C THR A 62 -2.61 -3.08 -10.98
N LEU A 63 -2.23 -2.97 -9.70
CA LEU A 63 -1.76 -4.11 -8.91
C LEU A 63 -2.85 -5.13 -8.61
N SER A 64 -4.12 -4.72 -8.45
CA SER A 64 -5.21 -5.65 -8.15
C SER A 64 -5.64 -6.49 -9.36
N GLU A 65 -5.50 -5.95 -10.58
CA GLU A 65 -5.84 -6.63 -11.83
C GLU A 65 -4.92 -7.81 -12.17
N ASN A 66 -3.72 -7.90 -11.55
CA ASN A 66 -2.79 -9.03 -11.66
C ASN A 66 -2.57 -9.57 -13.09
N ARG A 67 -1.82 -8.83 -13.92
CA ARG A 67 -1.43 -9.27 -15.28
C ARG A 67 -0.32 -10.30 -15.25
N TRP A 68 -0.68 -11.58 -15.17
CA TRP A 68 0.30 -12.67 -15.07
C TRP A 68 1.00 -13.02 -16.39
N GLU A 69 0.47 -12.53 -17.51
CA GLU A 69 0.98 -12.76 -18.88
C GLU A 69 2.34 -12.12 -19.15
N ASP A 70 2.67 -11.08 -18.38
CA ASP A 70 3.93 -10.32 -18.47
C ASP A 70 5.09 -11.00 -17.73
N TYR A 71 4.84 -12.15 -17.10
CA TYR A 71 5.80 -12.88 -16.30
C TYR A 71 6.18 -14.23 -16.93
N ILE A 72 7.45 -14.59 -16.82
CA ILE A 72 8.00 -15.89 -17.15
C ILE A 72 8.08 -16.71 -15.86
N TRP A 73 7.38 -17.84 -15.85
CA TRP A 73 7.26 -18.72 -14.70
C TRP A 73 8.11 -19.98 -14.89
N GLU A 74 8.95 -20.27 -13.90
CA GLU A 74 9.71 -21.51 -13.82
C GLU A 74 9.19 -22.36 -12.66
N TYR A 75 9.06 -23.68 -12.88
CA TYR A 75 8.51 -24.62 -11.91
C TYR A 75 9.56 -25.66 -11.54
N ASN A 76 9.54 -26.14 -10.30
CA ASN A 76 10.46 -27.19 -9.84
C ASN A 76 10.07 -28.60 -10.32
N GLY A 77 8.82 -28.79 -10.76
CA GLY A 77 8.27 -30.08 -11.17
C GLY A 77 8.58 -30.45 -12.63
N ARG A 78 8.29 -31.70 -12.99
CA ARG A 78 8.38 -32.16 -14.40
C ARG A 78 7.30 -31.52 -15.27
N THR A 79 6.16 -31.20 -14.67
CA THR A 79 5.02 -30.59 -15.35
C THR A 79 4.40 -29.51 -14.47
N ARG A 80 3.79 -28.49 -15.09
CA ARG A 80 3.11 -27.39 -14.39
C ARG A 80 1.99 -27.88 -13.46
N PHE A 81 1.32 -28.98 -13.82
CA PHE A 81 0.14 -29.48 -13.12
C PHE A 81 0.47 -30.53 -12.06
N GLU A 82 1.74 -30.76 -11.75
CA GLU A 82 2.15 -31.77 -10.77
C GLU A 82 1.61 -31.48 -9.36
N TYR A 83 1.29 -30.22 -9.06
CA TYR A 83 0.67 -29.84 -7.79
C TYR A 83 -0.80 -30.28 -7.67
N TRP A 84 -1.46 -30.67 -8.76
CA TRP A 84 -2.85 -31.17 -8.73
C TRP A 84 -2.98 -32.54 -8.05
N GLY A 85 -1.86 -33.29 -7.93
CA GLY A 85 -1.87 -34.62 -7.33
C GLY A 85 -2.87 -35.55 -8.01
N HIS A 86 -3.86 -36.02 -7.25
CA HIS A 86 -4.92 -36.93 -7.73
C HIS A 86 -6.15 -36.19 -8.31
N GLY A 87 -6.11 -34.86 -8.41
CA GLY A 87 -7.23 -34.06 -8.94
C GLY A 87 -8.37 -33.86 -7.95
N LEU A 88 -8.16 -34.14 -6.66
CA LEU A 88 -9.11 -33.89 -5.60
C LEU A 88 -8.87 -32.50 -5.00
N SER A 89 -9.96 -31.80 -4.71
CA SER A 89 -9.90 -30.50 -4.04
C SER A 89 -9.67 -30.68 -2.54
N TRP A 90 -9.13 -29.63 -1.89
CA TRP A 90 -9.04 -29.56 -0.43
C TRP A 90 -10.40 -29.65 0.29
N ILE A 91 -11.52 -29.45 -0.44
CA ILE A 91 -12.87 -29.52 0.11
C ILE A 91 -13.28 -30.99 0.24
N GLU A 92 -12.92 -31.80 -0.75
CA GLU A 92 -13.22 -33.22 -0.80
C GLU A 92 -12.29 -34.02 0.13
N GLU A 93 -11.00 -33.71 0.09
CA GLU A 93 -9.99 -34.37 0.91
C GLU A 93 -9.06 -33.34 1.60
N PRO A 94 -9.45 -32.82 2.78
CA PRO A 94 -8.65 -31.85 3.53
C PRO A 94 -7.21 -32.29 3.83
N GLY A 95 -6.97 -33.60 3.94
CA GLY A 95 -5.65 -34.17 4.21
C GLY A 95 -4.71 -34.16 3.00
N ALA A 96 -5.24 -34.04 1.78
CA ALA A 96 -4.45 -34.08 0.54
C ALA A 96 -3.79 -32.73 0.20
N ASP A 97 -4.36 -31.60 0.63
CA ASP A 97 -3.85 -30.25 0.37
C ASP A 97 -3.96 -29.36 1.62
N ALA A 98 -2.98 -29.53 2.52
CA ALA A 98 -2.91 -28.79 3.78
C ALA A 98 -2.74 -27.27 3.61
N LEU A 99 -2.10 -26.82 2.53
CA LEU A 99 -1.90 -25.40 2.25
C LEU A 99 -3.22 -24.69 1.94
N GLY A 100 -4.11 -25.39 1.24
CA GLY A 100 -5.45 -24.90 0.97
C GLY A 100 -6.29 -24.64 2.21
N LEU A 101 -6.25 -25.59 3.13
CA LEU A 101 -6.96 -25.47 4.39
C LEU A 101 -6.40 -24.31 5.22
N GLN A 102 -5.06 -24.16 5.24
CA GLN A 102 -4.37 -23.08 5.93
C GLN A 102 -4.73 -21.70 5.36
N GLU A 103 -4.86 -21.55 4.05
CA GLU A 103 -5.27 -20.29 3.42
C GLU A 103 -6.70 -19.89 3.83
N ARG A 104 -7.63 -20.85 3.81
CA ARG A 104 -9.00 -20.63 4.30
C ARG A 104 -9.01 -20.25 5.77
N ASP A 105 -8.29 -20.99 6.60
CA ASP A 105 -8.21 -20.75 8.04
C ASP A 105 -7.60 -19.38 8.34
N SER A 106 -6.56 -19.00 7.60
CA SER A 106 -5.95 -17.67 7.70
C SER A 106 -6.95 -16.57 7.33
N LEU A 107 -7.74 -16.74 6.27
CA LEU A 107 -8.77 -15.75 5.89
C LEU A 107 -9.90 -15.62 6.92
N LEU A 108 -10.23 -16.70 7.64
CA LEU A 108 -11.28 -16.70 8.67
C LEU A 108 -10.76 -16.18 10.01
N THR A 109 -9.51 -16.47 10.34
CA THR A 109 -8.91 -16.18 11.65
C THR A 109 -8.06 -14.92 11.65
N ALA A 110 -7.72 -14.35 10.48
CA ALA A 110 -6.97 -13.10 10.39
C ALA A 110 -7.76 -11.93 10.99
N SER A 111 -7.24 -11.37 12.08
CA SER A 111 -7.77 -10.18 12.75
C SER A 111 -7.59 -8.88 11.96
N SER A 112 -6.84 -8.91 10.85
CA SER A 112 -6.65 -7.78 9.94
C SER A 112 -7.78 -7.63 8.91
N VAL A 113 -8.59 -8.66 8.69
CA VAL A 113 -9.74 -8.59 7.79
C VAL A 113 -10.85 -7.82 8.52
N PRO A 114 -11.41 -6.75 7.93
CA PRO A 114 -12.39 -5.89 8.61
C PRO A 114 -13.70 -6.64 8.84
N ARG A 115 -13.80 -7.29 10.00
CA ARG A 115 -14.99 -7.89 10.58
C ARG A 115 -15.34 -7.17 11.89
N ALA A 116 -16.53 -7.42 12.42
CA ALA A 116 -16.95 -6.81 13.69
C ALA A 116 -15.99 -7.15 14.85
N ASP A 117 -15.36 -8.31 14.80
CA ASP A 117 -14.40 -8.85 15.78
C ASP A 117 -12.92 -8.61 15.42
N SER A 118 -12.64 -7.86 14.34
CA SER A 118 -11.28 -7.57 13.89
C SER A 118 -10.59 -6.50 14.73
N ASP A 119 -9.25 -6.50 14.77
CA ASP A 119 -8.47 -5.55 15.59
C ASP A 119 -8.70 -4.08 15.14
N PHE A 120 -9.12 -3.88 13.89
CA PHE A 120 -9.45 -2.56 13.34
C PHE A 120 -10.94 -2.20 13.41
N SER A 121 -11.80 -3.09 13.93
CA SER A 121 -13.24 -2.86 13.99
C SER A 121 -13.59 -1.64 14.84
N PHE A 122 -12.84 -1.41 15.92
CA PHE A 122 -12.95 -0.24 16.79
C PHE A 122 -12.90 1.08 16.00
N TYR A 123 -11.93 1.21 15.08
CA TYR A 123 -11.75 2.43 14.29
C TYR A 123 -12.75 2.60 13.15
N LEU A 124 -13.32 1.49 12.65
CA LEU A 124 -14.26 1.51 11.54
C LEU A 124 -15.72 1.72 12.00
N TRP A 125 -16.08 1.20 13.18
CA TRP A 125 -17.48 1.11 13.62
C TRP A 125 -17.80 1.88 14.90
N GLU A 126 -16.83 2.13 15.79
CA GLU A 126 -17.09 2.83 17.06
C GLU A 126 -16.65 4.31 17.04
N CYS A 127 -16.26 4.85 15.89
CA CYS A 127 -16.02 6.29 15.80
C CYS A 127 -17.36 7.04 15.96
N PRO A 128 -17.55 7.88 17.00
CA PRO A 128 -18.67 8.80 17.00
C PRO A 128 -18.61 9.64 15.72
N PRO A 129 -19.77 9.94 15.09
CA PRO A 129 -19.77 10.68 13.84
C PRO A 129 -19.00 11.98 14.03
N LEU A 130 -18.19 12.35 13.04
CA LEU A 130 -17.62 13.69 13.00
C LEU A 130 -18.77 14.67 13.24
N PRO A 131 -18.63 15.63 14.18
CA PRO A 131 -19.68 16.60 14.39
C PRO A 131 -19.99 17.21 13.03
N GLY A 132 -21.26 17.14 12.63
CA GLY A 132 -21.71 17.77 11.38
C GLY A 132 -21.38 19.27 11.42
N ASP A 133 -21.56 19.97 10.30
CA ASP A 133 -21.47 21.43 10.21
C ASP A 133 -22.60 22.13 11.01
N GLU A 134 -22.73 21.76 12.28
CA GLU A 134 -23.57 22.35 13.29
C GLU A 134 -22.62 22.68 14.45
N GLN A 135 -22.32 23.97 14.52
CA GLN A 135 -21.42 24.65 15.44
C GLN A 135 -21.23 23.91 16.76
N VAL A 136 -20.03 23.37 16.97
CA VAL A 136 -19.55 23.00 18.30
C VAL A 136 -19.35 24.30 19.08
N VAL A 137 -20.41 24.79 19.71
CA VAL A 137 -20.32 25.66 20.87
C VAL A 137 -19.85 24.77 22.02
N THR A 138 -18.53 24.63 22.18
CA THR A 138 -17.98 24.11 23.43
C THR A 138 -18.32 25.12 24.54
N GLN A 139 -19.09 24.68 25.53
CA GLN A 139 -19.26 25.36 26.82
C GLN A 139 -17.96 25.43 27.64
N ASP A 140 -16.84 24.93 27.12
CA ASP A 140 -15.52 24.96 27.76
C ASP A 140 -14.75 26.26 27.45
N GLY A 141 -15.46 27.38 27.38
CA GLY A 141 -14.89 28.72 27.20
C GLY A 141 -14.47 29.41 28.50
N GLU A 142 -14.79 28.86 29.68
CA GLU A 142 -14.49 29.51 30.97
C GLU A 142 -13.47 28.79 31.85
N GLU A 143 -13.25 27.47 31.74
CA GLU A 143 -12.24 26.79 32.59
C GLU A 143 -10.81 26.82 32.03
N ALA A 144 -10.62 27.06 30.72
CA ALA A 144 -9.28 27.15 30.12
C ALA A 144 -8.56 28.49 30.39
N ARG A 145 -9.10 29.34 31.27
CA ARG A 145 -8.48 30.63 31.65
C ARG A 145 -7.55 30.57 32.86
N GLU A 146 -7.53 29.48 33.64
CA GLU A 146 -6.63 29.39 34.81
C GLU A 146 -5.40 28.49 34.62
N LEU A 147 -5.36 27.59 33.64
CA LEU A 147 -4.17 26.76 33.40
C LEU A 147 -3.26 27.37 32.34
N GLY A 148 -2.52 28.41 32.76
CA GLY A 148 -1.12 28.77 32.43
C GLY A 148 -0.42 28.33 31.13
N LEU A 149 -1.13 28.03 30.03
CA LEU A 149 -0.56 27.53 28.77
C LEU A 149 0.01 28.64 27.87
N TRP A 150 -0.05 29.91 28.31
CA TRP A 150 0.56 31.05 27.62
C TRP A 150 2.06 31.24 27.92
N ASP A 151 2.64 30.49 28.87
CA ASP A 151 4.03 30.67 29.29
C ASP A 151 5.05 29.84 28.47
N TRP A 152 4.59 28.85 27.70
CA TRP A 152 5.45 28.05 26.81
C TRP A 152 5.78 28.75 25.47
N GLY A 153 4.87 29.59 24.96
CA GLY A 153 5.08 30.30 23.69
C GLY A 153 6.07 31.47 23.77
N LYS A 154 6.26 32.06 24.96
CA LYS A 154 7.18 33.20 25.15
C LYS A 154 8.64 32.80 25.39
N LYS A 155 8.91 31.53 25.72
CA LYS A 155 10.28 31.00 25.90
C LYS A 155 10.97 30.57 24.61
N LEU A 156 10.24 30.40 23.50
CA LEU A 156 10.78 29.92 22.22
C LEU A 156 11.12 31.04 21.22
N LEU A 157 10.72 32.29 21.48
CA LEU A 157 11.12 33.45 20.68
C LEU A 157 12.02 34.35 21.52
N GLY A 158 13.31 34.00 21.54
CA GLY A 158 14.37 34.82 22.13
C GLY A 158 14.48 36.18 21.46
N LEU A 159 13.69 37.15 21.95
CA LEU A 159 13.91 38.57 21.73
C LEU A 159 14.59 39.11 23.00
N GLY A 160 15.92 39.03 23.00
CA GLY A 160 16.76 39.85 23.86
C GLY A 160 16.65 41.31 23.44
N GLY A 161 16.56 42.21 24.41
CA GLY A 161 16.63 43.65 24.14
C GLY A 161 16.18 44.51 25.33
N LEU A 162 17.01 44.60 26.36
CA LEU A 162 17.00 45.72 27.30
C LEU A 162 18.44 46.04 27.70
N LEU A 163 19.07 46.87 26.89
CA LEU A 163 20.03 47.96 27.18
C LEU A 163 20.73 48.37 25.88
#